data_AF-A0A941A2F9-F1
#
_entry.id   AF-A0A941A2F9-F1
#
_cell.length_a   1.000
_cell.length_b   1.000
_cell.length_c   1.000
_cell.angle_alpha   90.00
_cell.angle_beta   90.00
_cell.angle_gamma   90.00
#
_symmetry.space_group_name_H-M   'P 1'
#
loop_
_entity.id
_entity.type
_entity.pdbx_description
1 polymer ?
#
loop_
_entity_poly.entity_id
_entity_poly.type
_entity_poly.pdbx_seq_one_letter_code
_entity_poly.pdbx_strand_id
1 'polypeptide(L)'
;SQVRLFGDFTARSQGEDLVAGLVFPLPVSEAQRLGSPTYQGLEHSLEKDHPTVYQALLEVARDLVGLREYDPQEIEFTFESDSPKDLYILQKRAMVQEQTRDSPYFDTSSRGFGPAVAVGMGVAGGAYSGRVAVTVHQIDKLMADKPGDPIVLLRPDTVPEDIAMITRVSGLLTARGGATSHAAVTAKRLGKTAVVDCRSLEVDEHRGAARLAGHELKTGDWLSIDGRTGNIFVGRIPTVPRVLQQ
;
A
#
# COMPACT_ATOMS: atom_id res chain seq x y z
N SER A 1 -0.46 17.04 11.94
CA SER A 1 -0.43 15.91 10.99
C SER A 1 -1.81 15.27 10.97
N GLN A 2 -2.39 14.98 9.79
CA GLN A 2 -3.69 14.32 9.72
C GLN A 2 -3.50 12.81 9.94
N VAL A 3 -3.59 12.36 11.20
CA VAL A 3 -3.52 10.93 11.55
C VAL A 3 -4.78 10.23 11.06
N ARG A 4 -4.62 9.11 10.35
CA ARG A 4 -5.70 8.28 9.82
C ARG A 4 -5.44 6.83 10.22
N LEU A 5 -6.50 6.11 10.55
CA LEU A 5 -6.44 4.67 10.77
C LEU A 5 -6.64 3.94 9.44
N PHE A 6 -5.76 2.98 9.17
CA PHE A 6 -5.87 2.09 8.03
C PHE A 6 -5.54 0.68 8.51
N GLY A 7 -6.49 -0.24 8.34
CA GLY A 7 -6.33 -1.64 8.71
C GLY A 7 -7.63 -2.41 8.54
N ASP A 8 -7.58 -3.64 9.03
CA ASP A 8 -8.67 -4.61 9.00
C ASP A 8 -9.06 -4.97 10.44
N PHE A 9 -10.34 -5.29 10.66
CA PHE A 9 -10.85 -5.86 11.90
C PHE A 9 -11.87 -6.96 11.61
N THR A 10 -12.16 -7.80 12.61
CA THR A 10 -13.19 -8.84 12.52
C THR A 10 -14.07 -8.78 13.77
N ALA A 11 -15.39 -8.76 13.57
CA ALA A 11 -16.33 -8.87 14.69
C ALA A 11 -16.50 -10.35 15.09
N ARG A 12 -16.36 -10.65 16.38
CA ARG A 12 -16.59 -11.99 16.96
C ARG A 12 -15.68 -13.11 16.41
N SER A 13 -14.42 -12.79 16.16
CA SER A 13 -13.38 -13.77 15.78
C SER A 13 -12.11 -13.56 16.60
N GLN A 14 -11.26 -14.58 16.71
CA GLN A 14 -9.95 -14.42 17.36
C GLN A 14 -8.95 -13.82 16.36
N GLY A 15 -7.93 -13.10 16.86
CA GLY A 15 -6.91 -12.48 16.01
C GLY A 15 -6.17 -13.48 15.11
N GLU A 16 -6.06 -14.75 15.54
CA GLU A 16 -5.48 -15.84 14.75
C GLU A 16 -6.27 -16.14 13.47
N ASP A 17 -7.60 -16.04 13.50
CA ASP A 17 -8.46 -16.35 12.34
C ASP A 17 -8.30 -15.30 11.22
N LEU A 18 -8.05 -14.05 11.60
CA LEU A 18 -7.77 -12.94 10.68
C LEU A 18 -6.40 -13.10 10.02
N VAL A 19 -5.37 -13.42 10.82
CA VAL A 19 -4.00 -13.64 10.32
C VAL A 19 -3.91 -14.88 9.43
N ALA A 20 -4.70 -15.92 9.74
CA ALA A 20 -4.78 -17.15 8.95
C ALA A 20 -5.66 -17.02 7.69
N GLY A 21 -6.37 -15.90 7.50
CA GLY A 21 -7.25 -15.68 6.34
C GLY A 21 -8.51 -16.54 6.32
N LEU A 22 -8.97 -17.01 7.49
CA LEU A 22 -10.15 -17.86 7.63
C LEU A 22 -11.45 -17.07 7.71
N VAL A 23 -11.36 -15.76 7.96
CA VAL A 23 -12.49 -14.84 8.05
C VAL A 23 -12.29 -13.69 7.07
N PHE A 24 -13.40 -13.19 6.51
CA PHE A 24 -13.36 -12.00 5.68
C PHE A 24 -13.21 -10.76 6.58
N PRO A 25 -12.10 -10.00 6.49
CA PRO A 25 -11.92 -8.79 7.28
C PRO A 25 -12.83 -7.65 6.84
N LEU A 26 -13.27 -6.87 7.82
CA LEU A 26 -13.95 -5.60 7.62
C LEU A 26 -12.96 -4.44 7.72
N PRO A 27 -13.16 -3.34 6.97
CA PRO A 27 -12.28 -2.18 7.03
C PRO A 27 -12.40 -1.44 8.35
N VAL A 28 -11.30 -0.89 8.86
CA VAL A 28 -11.32 -0.05 10.06
C VAL A 28 -12.01 1.31 9.80
N SER A 29 -11.81 1.93 8.63
CA SER A 29 -12.37 3.27 8.32
C SER A 29 -13.38 3.27 7.18
N GLU A 30 -14.29 4.25 7.18
CA GLU A 30 -15.21 4.52 6.07
C GLU A 30 -14.46 4.98 4.81
N ALA A 31 -13.34 5.67 4.99
CA ALA A 31 -12.47 6.05 3.89
C ALA A 31 -11.94 4.81 3.14
N GLN A 32 -11.56 3.76 3.87
CA GLN A 32 -11.20 2.47 3.27
C GLN A 32 -12.41 1.82 2.59
N ARG A 33 -13.55 1.74 3.30
CA ARG A 33 -14.76 1.07 2.80
C ARG A 33 -15.26 1.67 1.49
N LEU A 34 -15.31 3.00 1.40
CA LEU A 34 -15.83 3.73 0.24
C LEU A 34 -14.79 3.92 -0.86
N GLY A 35 -13.51 3.96 -0.50
CA GLY A 35 -12.42 4.28 -1.42
C GLY A 35 -11.74 3.07 -2.06
N SER A 36 -11.99 1.85 -1.58
CA SER A 36 -11.33 0.63 -2.08
C SER A 36 -12.32 -0.33 -2.72
N PRO A 37 -12.09 -0.76 -3.98
CA PRO A 37 -12.89 -1.81 -4.63
C PRO A 37 -12.95 -3.12 -3.84
N THR A 38 -11.95 -3.37 -2.99
CA THR A 38 -11.92 -4.48 -2.02
C THR A 38 -13.17 -4.58 -1.16
N TYR A 39 -13.69 -3.44 -0.72
CA TYR A 39 -14.81 -3.34 0.20
C TYR A 39 -16.09 -2.88 -0.52
N GLN A 40 -16.09 -2.91 -1.85
CA GLN A 40 -17.22 -2.48 -2.65
C GLN A 40 -18.46 -3.34 -2.35
N GLY A 41 -19.56 -2.70 -2.00
CA GLY A 41 -20.79 -3.37 -1.60
C GLY A 41 -20.83 -3.82 -0.13
N LEU A 42 -19.74 -3.66 0.64
CA LEU A 42 -19.79 -3.86 2.08
C LEU A 42 -20.46 -2.67 2.76
N GLU A 43 -21.32 -2.98 3.72
CA GLU A 43 -22.01 -1.97 4.52
C GLU A 43 -21.32 -1.70 5.86
N HIS A 44 -20.25 -2.43 6.19
CA HIS A 44 -19.69 -2.50 7.54
C HIS A 44 -18.25 -1.99 7.60
N SER A 45 -17.93 -1.26 8.67
CA SER A 45 -16.59 -0.79 9.03
C SER A 45 -16.53 -0.53 10.54
N LEU A 46 -15.33 -0.51 11.14
CA LEU A 46 -15.21 -0.20 12.58
C LEU A 46 -15.72 1.22 12.86
N GLU A 47 -15.39 2.17 11.99
CA GLU A 47 -15.84 3.56 12.08
C GLU A 47 -17.37 3.70 12.04
N LYS A 48 -18.06 2.88 11.24
CA LYS A 48 -19.52 2.91 11.11
C LYS A 48 -20.23 2.11 12.20
N ASP A 49 -19.78 0.89 12.47
CA ASP A 49 -20.47 -0.05 13.34
C ASP A 49 -20.12 0.16 14.82
N HIS A 50 -18.90 0.62 15.12
CA HIS A 50 -18.37 0.83 16.47
C HIS A 50 -17.70 2.22 16.60
N PRO A 51 -18.43 3.32 16.37
CA PRO A 51 -17.85 4.66 16.23
C PRO A 51 -17.09 5.15 17.47
N THR A 52 -17.55 4.77 18.67
CA THR A 52 -16.90 5.10 19.94
C THR A 52 -15.56 4.40 20.12
N VAL A 53 -15.49 3.12 19.74
CA VAL A 53 -14.23 2.33 19.74
C VAL A 53 -13.27 2.89 18.70
N TYR A 54 -13.77 3.22 17.50
CA TYR A 54 -12.96 3.85 16.46
C TYR A 54 -12.35 5.17 16.93
N GLN A 55 -13.13 6.05 17.57
CA GLN A 55 -12.60 7.31 18.09
C GLN A 55 -11.55 7.10 19.17
N ALA A 56 -11.77 6.15 20.08
CA ALA A 56 -10.79 5.81 21.11
C ALA A 56 -9.46 5.29 20.50
N LEU A 57 -9.55 4.43 19.49
CA LEU A 57 -8.38 3.93 18.75
C LEU A 57 -7.67 5.06 17.99
N LEU A 58 -8.42 6.00 17.43
CA LEU A 58 -7.87 7.16 16.72
C LEU A 58 -7.15 8.11 17.68
N GLU A 59 -7.66 8.29 18.90
CA GLU A 59 -6.98 9.04 19.96
C GLU A 59 -5.66 8.38 20.38
N VAL A 60 -5.64 7.06 20.54
CA VAL A 60 -4.40 6.30 20.78
C VAL A 60 -3.41 6.53 19.64
N ALA A 61 -3.84 6.41 18.39
CA ALA A 61 -2.96 6.64 17.23
C ALA A 61 -2.43 8.08 17.16
N ARG A 62 -3.26 9.08 17.51
CA ARG A 62 -2.85 10.49 17.57
C ARG A 62 -1.83 10.75 18.66
N ASP A 63 -1.99 10.14 19.84
CA ASP A 63 -1.01 10.25 20.93
C ASP A 63 0.33 9.60 20.54
N LEU A 64 0.29 8.39 19.98
CA LEU A 64 1.48 7.68 19.53
C LEU A 64 2.24 8.45 18.44
N VAL A 65 1.56 8.88 17.38
CA VAL A 65 2.20 9.57 16.24
C VAL A 65 2.45 11.06 16.51
N GLY A 66 1.70 11.68 17.41
CA GLY A 66 1.78 13.12 17.65
C GLY A 66 2.69 13.53 18.82
N LEU A 67 2.77 12.69 19.86
CA LEU A 67 3.39 13.08 21.13
C LEU A 67 4.53 12.15 21.56
N ARG A 68 4.40 10.83 21.32
CA ARG A 68 5.33 9.84 21.89
C ARG A 68 6.37 9.35 20.89
N GLU A 69 5.92 8.67 19.84
CA GLU A 69 6.77 7.88 18.94
C GLU A 69 7.10 8.64 17.66
N TYR A 70 6.25 9.58 17.25
CA TYR A 70 6.36 10.40 16.02
C TYR A 70 6.31 9.63 14.69
N ASP A 71 6.58 8.33 14.70
CA ASP A 71 6.50 7.43 13.56
C ASP A 71 5.10 6.78 13.42
N PRO A 72 4.66 6.44 12.19
CA PRO A 72 3.50 5.56 12.00
C PRO A 72 3.63 4.26 12.78
N GLN A 73 2.52 3.79 13.37
CA GLN A 73 2.50 2.61 14.21
C GLN A 73 1.58 1.53 13.62
N GLU A 74 2.04 0.28 13.66
CA GLU A 74 1.18 -0.88 13.60
C GLU A 74 0.58 -1.10 15.00
N ILE A 75 -0.75 -1.17 15.07
CA ILE A 75 -1.49 -1.34 16.32
C ILE A 75 -2.34 -2.61 16.19
N GLU A 76 -2.10 -3.55 17.10
CA GLU A 76 -2.94 -4.72 17.31
C GLU A 76 -3.85 -4.45 18.50
N PHE A 77 -5.15 -4.63 18.31
CA PHE A 77 -6.15 -4.29 19.31
C PHE A 77 -7.26 -5.34 19.37
N THR A 78 -7.96 -5.36 20.49
CA THR A 78 -9.23 -6.08 20.66
C THR A 78 -10.20 -5.21 21.46
N PHE A 79 -11.49 -5.50 21.36
CA PHE A 79 -12.49 -4.84 22.19
C PHE A 79 -13.63 -5.79 22.55
N GLU A 80 -14.21 -5.61 23.73
CA GLU A 80 -15.29 -6.49 24.23
C GLU A 80 -16.68 -5.87 24.08
N SER A 81 -16.77 -4.54 23.98
CA SER A 81 -18.02 -3.80 23.78
C SER A 81 -17.78 -2.47 23.05
N ASP A 82 -18.86 -1.72 22.78
CA ASP A 82 -18.79 -0.38 22.18
C ASP A 82 -18.23 0.68 23.15
N SER A 83 -17.99 0.33 24.41
CA SER A 83 -17.38 1.21 25.39
C SER A 83 -15.89 1.46 25.07
N PRO A 84 -15.43 2.72 25.01
CA PRO A 84 -14.01 3.04 24.89
C PRO A 84 -13.12 2.41 25.96
N LYS A 85 -13.68 2.09 27.14
CA LYS A 85 -12.95 1.46 28.24
C LYS A 85 -12.61 -0.01 27.99
N ASP A 86 -13.34 -0.63 27.07
CA ASP A 86 -13.21 -2.04 26.74
C ASP A 86 -12.35 -2.21 25.47
N LEU A 87 -11.66 -1.14 25.02
CA LEU A 87 -10.63 -1.19 23.99
C LEU A 87 -9.29 -1.55 24.63
N TYR A 88 -8.68 -2.64 24.16
CA TYR A 88 -7.39 -3.11 24.61
C TYR A 88 -6.38 -3.05 23.47
N ILE A 89 -5.26 -2.37 23.71
CA ILE A 89 -4.10 -2.39 22.81
C ILE A 89 -3.21 -3.56 23.21
N LEU A 90 -3.19 -4.59 22.38
CA LEU A 90 -2.45 -5.82 22.62
C LEU A 90 -0.97 -5.63 22.30
N GLN A 91 -0.70 -4.96 21.18
CA GLN A 91 0.64 -4.73 20.71
C GLN A 91 0.70 -3.43 19.92
N LYS A 92 1.82 -2.71 20.06
CA LYS A 92 2.21 -1.67 19.13
C LYS A 92 3.60 -1.96 18.61
N ARG A 93 3.84 -1.69 17.34
CA ARG A 93 5.16 -1.72 16.75
C ARG A 93 5.32 -0.44 15.96
N ALA A 94 6.48 0.21 16.10
CA ALA A 94 6.86 1.19 15.10
C ALA A 94 6.78 0.48 13.76
N MET A 95 6.07 1.06 12.80
CA MET A 95 6.26 0.62 11.44
C MET A 95 7.72 0.91 11.15
N VAL A 96 8.57 -0.12 11.21
CA VAL A 96 9.92 -0.07 10.64
C VAL A 96 9.73 -0.08 9.14
N GLN A 97 9.24 1.07 8.69
CA GLN A 97 9.66 1.64 7.46
C GLN A 97 11.12 2.02 7.72
N GLU A 98 12.06 1.23 7.20
CA GLU A 98 13.30 1.84 6.73
C GLU A 98 12.91 2.81 5.60
N GLN A 99 12.21 3.90 5.95
CA GLN A 99 12.05 5.04 5.07
C GLN A 99 13.45 5.61 4.99
N THR A 100 14.10 5.41 3.87
CA THR A 100 15.21 6.27 3.47
C THR A 100 14.70 7.69 3.63
N ARG A 101 15.31 8.46 4.56
CA ARG A 101 14.87 9.80 4.98
C ARG A 101 14.65 10.78 3.81
N ASP A 102 15.19 10.42 2.64
CA ASP A 102 15.23 11.18 1.39
C ASP A 102 14.25 10.68 0.32
N SER A 103 13.31 9.79 0.67
CA SER A 103 12.34 9.27 -0.31
C SER A 103 11.52 10.41 -0.96
N PRO A 104 11.39 10.45 -2.30
CA PRO A 104 10.69 11.52 -3.00
C PRO A 104 9.18 11.57 -2.69
N TYR A 105 8.57 12.72 -2.98
CA TYR A 105 7.12 12.96 -2.91
C TYR A 105 6.59 13.28 -4.29
N PHE A 106 5.29 13.08 -4.53
CA PHE A 106 4.66 13.57 -5.76
C PHE A 106 4.51 15.09 -5.69
N ASP A 107 4.77 15.76 -6.81
CA ASP A 107 4.42 17.18 -6.99
C ASP A 107 2.90 17.31 -7.06
N THR A 108 2.30 17.74 -5.95
CA THR A 108 0.85 17.88 -5.82
C THR A 108 0.28 19.04 -6.63
N SER A 109 1.13 19.93 -7.13
CA SER A 109 0.75 21.03 -8.03
C SER A 109 0.72 20.61 -9.50
N SER A 110 1.26 19.44 -9.83
CA SER A 110 1.32 18.96 -11.19
C SER A 110 -0.07 18.58 -11.73
N ARG A 111 -0.31 18.84 -13.02
CA ARG A 111 -1.60 18.51 -13.67
C ARG A 111 -1.95 17.02 -13.64
N GLY A 112 -0.95 16.15 -13.49
CA GLY A 112 -1.13 14.70 -13.38
C GLY A 112 -1.45 14.23 -11.97
N PHE A 113 -1.35 15.10 -10.96
CA PHE A 113 -1.72 14.79 -9.59
C PHE A 113 -3.22 15.01 -9.39
N GLY A 114 -3.91 13.97 -8.94
CA GLY A 114 -5.35 13.95 -8.72
C GLY A 114 -5.73 12.83 -7.74
N PRO A 115 -7.00 12.39 -7.72
CA PRO A 115 -7.38 11.21 -6.94
C PRO A 115 -6.61 9.96 -7.40
N ALA A 116 -6.19 9.14 -6.45
CA ALA A 116 -5.60 7.85 -6.76
C ALA A 116 -6.63 6.95 -7.46
N VAL A 117 -6.20 6.20 -8.47
CA VAL A 117 -7.08 5.26 -9.18
C VAL A 117 -7.29 3.97 -8.39
N ALA A 118 -6.33 3.64 -7.52
CA ALA A 118 -6.35 2.49 -6.65
C ALA A 118 -5.45 2.76 -5.44
N VAL A 119 -5.70 2.01 -4.37
CA VAL A 119 -4.89 2.04 -3.15
C VAL A 119 -4.57 0.61 -2.76
N GLY A 120 -3.30 0.32 -2.52
CA GLY A 120 -2.84 -0.91 -1.87
C GLY A 120 -2.19 -0.58 -0.53
N MET A 121 -1.39 -1.52 -0.02
CA MET A 121 -0.56 -1.34 1.17
C MET A 121 0.83 -0.86 0.77
N GLY A 122 1.17 0.38 1.12
CA GLY A 122 2.54 0.89 0.95
C GLY A 122 3.52 0.21 1.91
N VAL A 123 4.57 -0.41 1.38
CA VAL A 123 5.52 -1.20 2.20
C VAL A 123 6.95 -0.68 2.19
N ALA A 124 7.39 -0.01 1.13
CA ALA A 124 8.76 0.47 1.00
C ALA A 124 8.88 1.64 0.01
N GLY A 125 9.79 2.58 0.28
CA GLY A 125 10.06 3.73 -0.59
C GLY A 125 9.05 4.88 -0.46
N GLY A 126 9.00 5.74 -1.48
CA GLY A 126 8.13 6.92 -1.53
C GLY A 126 7.48 7.05 -2.91
N ALA A 127 7.33 8.28 -3.40
CA ALA A 127 6.78 8.53 -4.72
C ALA A 127 7.73 8.05 -5.83
N TYR A 128 7.23 7.20 -6.72
CA TYR A 128 7.97 6.64 -7.83
C TYR A 128 7.08 6.54 -9.08
N SER A 129 7.59 7.02 -10.21
CA SER A 129 6.92 6.95 -11.50
C SER A 129 7.76 6.15 -12.46
N GLY A 130 7.21 5.09 -13.03
CA GLY A 130 7.92 4.17 -13.92
C GLY A 130 7.04 3.60 -15.02
N ARG A 131 7.70 2.95 -15.98
CA ARG A 131 7.12 2.23 -17.10
C ARG A 131 6.61 0.88 -16.63
N VAL A 132 5.39 0.53 -17.02
CA VAL A 132 4.78 -0.76 -16.68
C VAL A 132 5.49 -1.91 -17.40
N ALA A 133 5.84 -2.95 -16.65
CA ALA A 133 6.25 -4.25 -17.17
C ALA A 133 5.64 -5.38 -16.33
N VAL A 134 5.32 -6.50 -16.98
CA VAL A 134 4.77 -7.72 -16.34
C VAL A 134 5.75 -8.89 -16.45
N THR A 135 6.47 -8.98 -17.57
CA THR A 135 7.35 -10.12 -17.87
C THR A 135 8.80 -9.68 -18.05
N VAL A 136 9.74 -10.63 -17.91
CA VAL A 136 11.17 -10.37 -18.13
C VAL A 136 11.46 -9.83 -19.52
N HIS A 137 10.80 -10.36 -20.56
CA HIS A 137 10.97 -9.90 -21.94
C HIS A 137 10.55 -8.44 -22.12
N GLN A 138 9.50 -8.01 -21.42
CA GLN A 138 9.07 -6.62 -21.42
C GLN A 138 10.08 -5.71 -20.72
N ILE A 139 10.69 -6.16 -19.62
CA ILE A 139 11.79 -5.45 -18.95
C ILE A 139 12.98 -5.31 -19.89
N ASP A 140 13.41 -6.40 -20.53
CA ASP A 140 14.52 -6.41 -21.51
C ASP A 140 14.26 -5.39 -22.62
N LYS A 141 13.06 -5.43 -23.20
CA LYS A 141 12.66 -4.53 -24.26
C LYS A 141 12.66 -3.06 -23.81
N LEU A 142 12.10 -2.75 -22.64
CA LEU A 142 12.09 -1.38 -22.13
C LEU A 142 13.49 -0.85 -21.86
N MET A 143 14.39 -1.69 -21.33
CA MET A 143 15.78 -1.31 -21.10
C MET A 143 16.55 -1.05 -22.41
N ALA A 144 16.23 -1.79 -23.47
CA ALA A 144 16.82 -1.60 -24.79
C ALA A 144 16.25 -0.36 -25.52
N ASP A 145 14.91 -0.21 -25.54
CA ASP A 145 14.21 0.83 -26.30
C ASP A 145 14.25 2.19 -25.60
N LYS A 146 14.27 2.21 -24.26
CA LYS A 146 14.23 3.42 -23.42
C LYS A 146 15.23 3.32 -22.27
N PRO A 147 16.54 3.29 -22.56
CA PRO A 147 17.56 3.15 -21.54
C PRO A 147 17.45 4.29 -20.51
N GLY A 148 17.39 3.92 -19.23
CA GLY A 148 17.28 4.86 -18.12
C GLY A 148 15.85 5.23 -17.71
N ASP A 149 14.81 4.87 -18.50
CA ASP A 149 13.44 5.02 -18.02
C ASP A 149 13.21 4.07 -16.82
N PRO A 150 12.72 4.58 -15.67
CA PRO A 150 12.37 3.75 -14.52
C PRO A 150 11.27 2.74 -14.89
N ILE A 151 11.22 1.59 -14.21
CA ILE A 151 10.27 0.51 -14.48
C ILE A 151 9.53 0.13 -13.19
N VAL A 152 8.21 -0.03 -13.29
CA VAL A 152 7.35 -0.63 -12.27
C VAL A 152 6.96 -2.03 -12.73
N LEU A 153 7.40 -3.04 -11.99
CA LEU A 153 7.01 -4.44 -12.21
C LEU A 153 5.65 -4.72 -11.58
N LEU A 154 4.73 -5.24 -12.37
CA LEU A 154 3.40 -5.68 -11.93
C LEU A 154 3.36 -7.20 -11.82
N ARG A 155 2.92 -7.71 -10.66
CA ARG A 155 2.78 -9.16 -10.42
C ARG A 155 1.46 -9.47 -9.71
N PRO A 156 0.86 -10.66 -9.90
CA PRO A 156 -0.27 -11.07 -9.06
C PRO A 156 0.16 -11.26 -7.60
N ASP A 157 1.31 -11.90 -7.41
CA ASP A 157 2.07 -12.09 -6.19
C ASP A 157 3.53 -12.32 -6.59
N THR A 158 4.46 -12.28 -5.65
CA THR A 158 5.87 -12.58 -5.96
C THR A 158 6.27 -13.94 -5.42
N VAL A 159 7.03 -14.67 -6.23
CA VAL A 159 7.71 -15.92 -5.85
C VAL A 159 9.23 -15.73 -5.88
N PRO A 160 10.03 -16.63 -5.27
CA PRO A 160 11.49 -16.53 -5.28
C PRO A 160 12.11 -16.39 -6.68
N GLU A 161 11.52 -17.02 -7.69
CA GLU A 161 11.96 -16.97 -9.08
C GLU A 161 11.87 -15.56 -9.70
N ASP A 162 11.01 -14.70 -9.16
CA ASP A 162 10.85 -13.32 -9.63
C ASP A 162 12.06 -12.43 -9.29
N ILE A 163 13.01 -12.90 -8.47
CA ILE A 163 14.17 -12.13 -8.02
C ILE A 163 14.99 -11.56 -9.19
N ALA A 164 15.11 -12.32 -10.28
CA ALA A 164 15.82 -11.88 -11.49
C ALA A 164 15.15 -10.66 -12.15
N MET A 165 13.83 -10.53 -12.04
CA MET A 165 13.10 -9.35 -12.52
C MET A 165 13.14 -8.22 -11.48
N ILE A 166 12.89 -8.53 -10.19
CA ILE A 166 12.79 -7.54 -9.12
C ILE A 166 14.10 -6.75 -8.95
N THR A 167 15.25 -7.42 -9.06
CA THR A 167 16.56 -6.77 -8.97
C THR A 167 16.80 -5.72 -10.04
N ARG A 168 16.15 -5.86 -11.21
CA ARG A 168 16.33 -5.02 -12.40
C ARG A 168 15.41 -3.81 -12.46
N VAL A 169 14.38 -3.74 -11.63
CA VAL A 169 13.41 -2.63 -11.58
C VAL A 169 13.58 -1.84 -10.29
N SER A 170 12.96 -0.67 -10.15
CA SER A 170 12.96 0.07 -8.86
C SER A 170 11.56 0.27 -8.28
N GLY A 171 10.50 -0.08 -9.02
CA GLY A 171 9.13 -0.13 -8.54
C GLY A 171 8.55 -1.55 -8.59
N LEU A 172 7.78 -1.92 -7.57
CA LEU A 172 7.05 -3.19 -7.51
C LEU A 172 5.60 -2.93 -7.07
N LEU A 173 4.64 -3.46 -7.81
CA LEU A 173 3.23 -3.41 -7.45
C LEU A 173 2.63 -4.81 -7.56
N THR A 174 2.01 -5.30 -6.47
CA THR A 174 1.39 -6.63 -6.45
C THR A 174 -0.10 -6.59 -6.15
N ALA A 175 -0.85 -7.52 -6.75
CA ALA A 175 -2.29 -7.65 -6.49
C ALA A 175 -2.58 -8.24 -5.10
N ARG A 176 -1.70 -9.14 -4.65
CA ARG A 176 -1.81 -9.87 -3.37
C ARG A 176 -0.53 -9.73 -2.54
N GLY A 177 -0.67 -10.05 -1.25
CA GLY A 177 0.44 -10.13 -0.29
C GLY A 177 0.39 -9.03 0.76
N GLY A 178 0.61 -9.38 2.03
CA GLY A 178 0.60 -8.43 3.15
C GLY A 178 1.98 -7.85 3.50
N ALA A 179 2.05 -7.15 4.64
CA ALA A 179 3.25 -6.45 5.13
C ALA A 179 4.49 -7.34 5.33
N THR A 180 4.29 -8.64 5.54
CA THR A 180 5.34 -9.66 5.74
C THR A 180 5.50 -10.61 4.55
N SER A 181 4.81 -10.35 3.44
CA SER A 181 4.90 -11.17 2.23
C SER A 181 6.29 -11.14 1.61
N HIS A 182 6.59 -12.13 0.76
CA HIS A 182 7.82 -12.17 -0.03
C HIS A 182 8.06 -10.86 -0.80
N ALA A 183 7.00 -10.26 -1.36
CA ALA A 183 7.07 -8.99 -2.07
C ALA A 183 7.52 -7.86 -1.15
N ALA A 184 6.89 -7.73 0.02
CA ALA A 184 7.19 -6.68 0.98
C ALA A 184 8.61 -6.80 1.56
N VAL A 185 9.02 -8.01 1.95
CA VAL A 185 10.36 -8.28 2.49
C VAL A 185 11.44 -8.04 1.44
N THR A 186 11.23 -8.55 0.22
CA THR A 186 12.20 -8.39 -0.88
C THR A 186 12.32 -6.93 -1.29
N ALA A 187 11.21 -6.20 -1.40
CA ALA A 187 11.23 -4.79 -1.75
C ALA A 187 12.00 -3.95 -0.73
N LYS A 188 11.76 -4.16 0.58
CA LYS A 188 12.51 -3.50 1.64
C LYS A 188 14.00 -3.79 1.54
N ARG A 189 14.36 -5.08 1.48
CA ARG A 189 15.77 -5.52 1.44
C ARG A 189 16.54 -5.00 0.23
N LEU A 190 15.86 -4.85 -0.92
CA LEU A 190 16.47 -4.40 -2.16
C LEU A 190 16.25 -2.90 -2.43
N GLY A 191 15.70 -2.14 -1.48
CA GLY A 191 15.47 -0.70 -1.60
C GLY A 191 14.52 -0.32 -2.74
N LYS A 192 13.52 -1.17 -3.03
CA LYS A 192 12.52 -0.92 -4.08
C LYS A 192 11.38 -0.09 -3.52
N THR A 193 10.81 0.80 -4.33
CA THR A 193 9.51 1.38 -4.01
C THR A 193 8.44 0.34 -4.25
N ALA A 194 7.62 0.04 -3.25
CA ALA A 194 6.66 -1.05 -3.37
C ALA A 194 5.31 -0.77 -2.70
N VAL A 195 4.27 -1.20 -3.40
CA VAL A 195 2.89 -1.28 -2.93
C VAL A 195 2.41 -2.71 -3.14
N VAL A 196 1.82 -3.32 -2.13
CA VAL A 196 1.30 -4.70 -2.17
C VAL A 196 -0.21 -4.70 -1.86
N ASP A 197 -0.86 -5.86 -1.90
CA ASP A 197 -2.32 -6.02 -1.68
C ASP A 197 -3.20 -5.05 -2.49
N CYS A 198 -2.82 -4.74 -3.73
CA CYS A 198 -3.67 -3.93 -4.60
C CYS A 198 -4.74 -4.80 -5.26
N ARG A 199 -5.85 -5.06 -4.59
CA ARG A 199 -6.90 -5.98 -5.09
C ARG A 199 -7.58 -5.52 -6.38
N SER A 200 -7.43 -4.24 -6.74
CA SER A 200 -7.90 -3.68 -8.00
C SER A 200 -6.95 -3.93 -9.18
N LEU A 201 -5.78 -4.53 -8.93
CA LEU A 201 -4.83 -4.96 -9.93
C LEU A 201 -5.13 -6.39 -10.36
N GLU A 202 -5.29 -6.58 -11.66
CA GLU A 202 -5.35 -7.89 -12.30
C GLU A 202 -4.12 -8.03 -13.20
N VAL A 203 -3.40 -9.14 -13.08
CA VAL A 203 -2.19 -9.40 -13.87
C VAL A 203 -2.30 -10.77 -14.53
N ASP A 204 -2.13 -10.81 -15.85
CA ASP A 204 -1.97 -12.04 -16.62
C ASP A 204 -0.54 -12.12 -17.14
N GLU A 205 0.26 -12.95 -16.47
CA GLU A 205 1.68 -13.11 -16.76
C GLU A 205 1.92 -13.80 -18.11
N HIS A 206 1.06 -14.74 -18.48
CA HIS A 206 1.19 -15.49 -19.73
C HIS A 206 0.97 -14.56 -20.93
N ARG A 207 0.01 -13.65 -20.82
CA ARG A 207 -0.25 -12.63 -21.86
C ARG A 207 0.62 -11.40 -21.71
N GLY A 208 1.29 -11.23 -20.56
CA GLY A 208 2.04 -10.03 -20.22
C GLY A 208 1.15 -8.78 -20.14
N ALA A 209 -0.08 -8.94 -19.68
CA ALA A 209 -1.09 -7.89 -19.63
C ALA A 209 -1.48 -7.59 -18.17
N ALA A 210 -1.87 -6.34 -17.90
CA ALA A 210 -2.38 -5.95 -16.60
C ALA A 210 -3.55 -4.98 -16.73
N ARG A 211 -4.44 -4.99 -15.74
CA ARG A 211 -5.55 -4.04 -15.60
C ARG A 211 -5.55 -3.50 -14.17
N LEU A 212 -5.75 -2.19 -14.02
CA LEU A 212 -5.81 -1.54 -12.71
C LEU A 212 -7.10 -0.73 -12.60
N ALA A 213 -7.97 -1.08 -11.65
CA ALA A 213 -9.26 -0.42 -11.44
C ALA A 213 -10.09 -0.29 -12.75
N GLY A 214 -10.05 -1.33 -13.58
CA GLY A 214 -10.73 -1.36 -14.89
C GLY A 214 -9.94 -0.73 -16.05
N HIS A 215 -8.83 -0.04 -15.81
CA HIS A 215 -7.96 0.52 -16.84
C HIS A 215 -6.95 -0.49 -17.36
N GLU A 216 -6.95 -0.77 -18.66
CA GLU A 216 -5.93 -1.62 -19.29
C GLU A 216 -4.57 -0.89 -19.27
N LEU A 217 -3.53 -1.58 -18.76
CA LEU A 217 -2.16 -1.08 -18.71
C LEU A 217 -1.31 -1.83 -19.74
N LYS A 218 -0.74 -1.09 -20.69
CA LYS A 218 0.16 -1.65 -21.70
C LYS A 218 1.60 -1.54 -21.24
N THR A 219 2.45 -2.43 -21.75
CA THR A 219 3.89 -2.35 -21.54
C THR A 219 4.43 -0.97 -21.94
N GLY A 220 5.16 -0.33 -21.04
CA GLY A 220 5.72 0.99 -21.28
C GLY A 220 4.76 2.16 -21.01
N ASP A 221 3.52 1.91 -20.60
CA ASP A 221 2.67 2.96 -20.04
C ASP A 221 3.27 3.48 -18.74
N TRP A 222 3.03 4.75 -18.44
CA TRP A 222 3.47 5.32 -17.18
C TRP A 222 2.51 4.96 -16.06
N LEU A 223 3.07 4.53 -14.93
CA LEU A 223 2.36 4.30 -13.68
C LEU A 223 3.14 4.94 -12.55
N SER A 224 2.43 5.63 -11.66
CA SER A 224 3.01 6.28 -10.49
C SER A 224 2.49 5.60 -9.22
N ILE A 225 3.38 5.19 -8.32
CA ILE A 225 3.08 4.54 -7.05
C ILE A 225 3.72 5.30 -5.90
N ASP A 226 3.07 5.36 -4.75
CA ASP A 226 3.65 5.85 -3.50
C ASP A 226 3.78 4.70 -2.51
N GLY A 227 5.01 4.22 -2.33
CA GLY A 227 5.33 3.11 -1.44
C GLY A 227 5.14 3.40 0.06
N ARG A 228 4.81 4.64 0.42
CA ARG A 228 4.44 5.02 1.80
C ARG A 228 2.94 4.99 2.02
N THR A 229 2.17 5.62 1.12
CA THR A 229 0.73 5.77 1.29
C THR A 229 -0.07 4.64 0.65
N GLY A 230 0.54 3.88 -0.26
CA GLY A 230 -0.12 2.86 -1.05
C GLY A 230 -0.91 3.42 -2.23
N ASN A 231 -0.89 4.73 -2.46
CA ASN A 231 -1.62 5.37 -3.56
C ASN A 231 -1.01 5.03 -4.92
N ILE A 232 -1.87 4.76 -5.90
CA ILE A 232 -1.48 4.43 -7.27
C ILE A 232 -2.21 5.34 -8.24
N PHE A 233 -1.49 5.84 -9.25
CA PHE A 233 -1.98 6.77 -10.26
C PHE A 233 -1.60 6.29 -11.66
N VAL A 234 -2.53 6.38 -12.60
CA VAL A 234 -2.22 6.17 -14.02
C VAL A 234 -1.52 7.41 -14.57
N GLY A 235 -0.48 7.20 -15.37
CA GLY A 235 0.33 8.26 -15.94
C GLY A 235 1.58 8.56 -15.12
N ARG A 236 2.31 9.59 -15.56
CA ARG A 236 3.55 10.03 -14.94
C ARG A 236 3.29 11.26 -14.09
N ILE A 237 3.48 11.12 -12.78
CA ILE A 237 3.47 12.25 -11.87
C ILE A 237 4.94 12.64 -11.56
N PRO A 238 5.33 13.91 -11.73
CA PRO A 238 6.64 14.39 -11.32
C PRO A 238 6.87 14.19 -9.82
N THR A 239 8.10 13.89 -9.45
CA THR A 239 8.49 13.79 -8.04
C THR A 239 9.34 14.98 -7.62
N VAL A 240 9.20 15.38 -6.37
CA VAL A 240 10.02 16.40 -5.72
C VAL A 240 10.88 15.73 -4.64
N PRO A 241 12.17 16.12 -4.54
CA PRO A 241 13.00 15.69 -3.43
C PRO A 241 12.47 16.29 -2.12
N ARG A 242 12.69 15.60 -1.00
CA ARG A 242 12.34 16.13 0.31
C ARG A 242 13.30 17.30 0.64
N VAL A 243 12.81 18.53 0.56
CA VAL A 243 13.55 19.71 1.05
C VAL A 243 13.25 19.86 2.54
N LEU A 244 14.25 19.68 3.39
CA LEU A 244 14.15 20.07 4.80
C LEU A 244 13.97 21.58 4.85
N GLN A 245 12.79 22.06 5.27
CA GLN A 245 12.69 23.42 5.78
C GLN A 245 13.53 23.46 7.06
N GLN A 246 14.56 24.30 7.06
CA GLN A 246 15.49 24.52 8.16
C GLN A 246 14.76 25.02 9.41
#